data_AF-A0A1Z4I2N6-F1
#
_entry.id   AF-A0A1Z4I2N6-F1
#
_cell.length_a   1.000
_cell.length_b   1.000
_cell.length_c   1.000
_cell.angle_alpha   90.00
_cell.angle_beta   90.00
_cell.angle_gamma   90.00
#
_symmetry.space_group_name_H-M   'P 1'
#
loop_
_entity.id
_entity.type
_entity.pdbx_description
1 polymer ?
#
loop_
_entity_poly.entity_id
_entity_poly.type
_entity_poly.pdbx_seq_one_letter_code
_entity_poly.pdbx_strand_id
1 'polypeptide(L)'
;MTVTQLSAQEFFRAAYDNRYTWDKNFPGYSADITYRDNDKVITGKVIVNAELKAEILGVDDESAKKVIHGQAWEIAIHRVRRTFEETHGANTFRYGATDENGAVEILMGGKAEGDRYKVHNNVVTLVHRHIHGVVVTINTFNVHDTGEGYLSHTYDSVYHDPATGEQRGGVSNFVDEYEKVGGYFILNRREIRTQTGGQLSVQEFVFSNIQLLEPAAWV
;
A
#
# COMPACT_ATOMS: atom_id res chain seq x y z
N MET A 1 23.05 32.54 6.60
CA MET A 1 21.62 32.19 6.64
C MET A 1 21.53 30.84 7.34
N THR A 2 20.96 30.78 8.52
CA THR A 2 20.72 29.51 9.23
C THR A 2 19.53 28.82 8.57
N VAL A 3 19.79 27.78 7.78
CA VAL A 3 18.74 26.88 7.33
C VAL A 3 18.18 26.20 8.58
N THR A 4 16.97 26.56 8.98
CA THR A 4 16.28 25.89 10.08
C THR A 4 15.91 24.50 9.57
N GLN A 5 16.55 23.46 10.12
CA GLN A 5 16.19 22.08 9.81
C GLN A 5 14.74 21.84 10.26
N LEU A 6 13.90 21.28 9.38
CA LEU A 6 12.54 20.87 9.73
C LEU A 6 12.60 19.91 10.93
N SER A 7 11.56 19.92 11.77
CA SER A 7 11.44 18.88 12.79
C SER A 7 11.22 17.51 12.14
N ALA A 8 11.59 16.43 12.83
CA ALA A 8 11.35 15.06 12.35
C ALA A 8 9.86 14.80 12.06
N GLN A 9 8.96 15.41 12.84
CA GLN A 9 7.53 15.34 12.62
C GLN A 9 7.11 16.04 11.33
N GLU A 10 7.56 17.27 11.09
CA GLU A 10 7.22 18.02 9.87
C GLU A 10 7.80 17.35 8.62
N PHE A 11 9.03 16.84 8.72
CA PHE A 11 9.67 16.11 7.65
C PHE A 11 8.93 14.81 7.29
N PHE A 12 8.53 14.03 8.29
CA PHE A 12 7.72 12.82 8.06
C PHE A 12 6.30 13.16 7.56
N ARG A 13 5.68 14.23 8.10
CA ARG A 13 4.36 14.71 7.67
C ARG A 13 4.34 15.06 6.19
N ALA A 14 5.35 15.77 5.70
CA ALA A 14 5.43 16.12 4.28
C ALA A 14 5.38 14.87 3.38
N ALA A 15 6.12 13.81 3.74
CA ALA A 15 6.09 12.56 2.99
C ALA A 15 4.77 11.78 3.16
N TYR A 16 4.20 11.78 4.36
CA TYR A 16 2.90 11.15 4.64
C TYR A 16 1.77 11.78 3.82
N ASP A 17 1.72 13.12 3.76
CA ASP A 17 0.71 13.90 3.06
C ASP A 17 0.89 13.84 1.53
N ASN A 18 2.10 13.53 1.05
CA ASN A 18 2.42 13.33 -0.36
C ASN A 18 1.96 11.98 -0.92
N ARG A 19 1.36 11.11 -0.10
CA ARG A 19 0.79 9.84 -0.59
C ARG A 19 -0.46 10.10 -1.40
N TYR A 20 -0.55 9.46 -2.56
CA TYR A 20 -1.78 9.51 -3.35
C TYR A 20 -2.91 8.75 -2.65
N THR A 21 -4.06 9.41 -2.53
CA THR A 21 -5.28 8.90 -1.91
C THR A 21 -6.48 9.25 -2.78
N TRP A 22 -7.55 8.48 -2.64
CA TRP A 22 -8.82 8.85 -3.26
C TRP A 22 -9.54 9.88 -2.37
N ASP A 23 -10.11 10.89 -3.01
CA ASP A 23 -10.85 11.93 -2.31
C ASP A 23 -12.25 11.47 -1.90
N LYS A 24 -12.97 12.32 -1.17
CA LYS A 24 -14.34 12.05 -0.72
C LYS A 24 -15.37 11.93 -1.86
N ASN A 25 -15.00 12.34 -3.08
CA ASN A 25 -15.89 12.28 -4.25
C ASN A 25 -15.66 11.02 -5.08
N PHE A 26 -14.70 10.16 -4.68
CA PHE A 26 -14.43 8.92 -5.36
C PHE A 26 -15.69 8.05 -5.43
N PRO A 27 -16.21 7.78 -6.63
CA PRO A 27 -17.50 7.10 -6.76
C PRO A 27 -17.39 5.59 -6.55
N GLY A 28 -16.17 5.05 -6.44
CA GLY A 28 -15.88 3.64 -6.62
C GLY A 28 -15.55 3.30 -8.07
N TYR A 29 -15.21 2.04 -8.30
CA TYR A 29 -14.97 1.51 -9.64
C TYR A 29 -15.42 0.05 -9.75
N SER A 30 -15.62 -0.39 -10.99
CA SER A 30 -15.68 -1.79 -11.35
C SER A 30 -14.57 -2.13 -12.33
N ALA A 31 -14.15 -3.39 -12.32
CA ALA A 31 -13.16 -3.92 -13.26
C ALA A 31 -13.40 -5.42 -13.47
N ASP A 32 -13.08 -5.90 -14.65
CA ASP A 32 -12.91 -7.33 -14.86
C ASP A 32 -11.55 -7.74 -14.26
N ILE A 33 -11.49 -8.88 -13.57
CA ILE A 33 -10.27 -9.37 -12.94
C ILE A 33 -9.82 -10.67 -13.61
N THR A 34 -8.54 -10.74 -13.95
CA THR A 34 -7.83 -11.99 -14.25
C THR A 34 -6.82 -12.23 -13.14
N TYR A 35 -7.06 -13.24 -12.32
CA TYR A 35 -6.14 -13.72 -11.30
C TYR A 35 -5.39 -14.94 -11.82
N ARG A 36 -4.05 -14.87 -11.81
CA ARG A 36 -3.17 -15.98 -12.13
C ARG A 36 -2.41 -16.41 -10.89
N ASP A 37 -2.39 -17.70 -10.62
CA ASP A 37 -1.64 -18.32 -9.54
C ASP A 37 -0.94 -19.56 -10.09
N ASN A 38 0.35 -19.40 -10.40
CA ASN A 38 1.11 -20.38 -11.18
C ASN A 38 0.34 -20.76 -12.47
N ASP A 39 -0.07 -22.02 -12.63
CA ASP A 39 -0.77 -22.51 -13.82
C ASP A 39 -2.29 -22.24 -13.81
N LYS A 40 -2.84 -21.73 -12.71
CA LYS A 40 -4.28 -21.51 -12.57
C LYS A 40 -4.65 -20.10 -13.01
N VAL A 41 -5.63 -19.99 -13.89
CA VAL A 41 -6.18 -18.71 -14.34
C VAL A 41 -7.67 -18.65 -13.98
N ILE A 42 -8.05 -17.60 -13.26
CA ILE A 42 -9.42 -17.37 -12.79
C ILE A 42 -9.83 -15.98 -13.26
N THR A 43 -11.06 -15.88 -13.74
CA THR A 43 -11.64 -14.60 -14.18
C THR A 43 -12.88 -14.30 -13.37
N GLY A 44 -13.20 -13.01 -13.26
CA GLY A 44 -14.39 -12.54 -12.55
C GLY A 44 -14.52 -11.03 -12.68
N LYS A 45 -15.27 -10.43 -11.76
CA LYS A 45 -15.45 -8.98 -11.66
C LYS A 45 -15.23 -8.51 -10.24
N VAL A 46 -14.57 -7.37 -10.10
CA VAL A 46 -14.38 -6.66 -8.84
C VAL A 46 -15.18 -5.36 -8.89
N ILE A 47 -15.88 -5.06 -7.80
CA ILE A 47 -16.50 -3.77 -7.57
C ILE A 47 -15.95 -3.24 -6.26
N VAL A 48 -15.38 -2.04 -6.27
CA VAL A 48 -15.04 -1.29 -5.06
C VAL A 48 -15.98 -0.09 -5.03
N ASN A 49 -16.86 -0.04 -4.04
CA ASN A 49 -17.86 1.03 -3.95
C ASN A 49 -17.27 2.33 -3.35
N ALA A 50 -18.08 3.39 -3.27
CA ALA A 50 -17.67 4.68 -2.71
C ALA A 50 -17.26 4.59 -1.22
N GLU A 51 -17.77 3.61 -0.47
CA GLU A 51 -17.36 3.32 0.90
C GLU A 51 -16.12 2.41 0.99
N LEU A 52 -15.44 2.17 -0.14
CA LEU A 52 -14.20 1.39 -0.24
C LEU A 52 -14.36 -0.08 0.17
N LYS A 53 -15.57 -0.62 0.01
CA LYS A 53 -15.89 -2.04 0.21
C LYS A 53 -15.78 -2.77 -1.13
N ALA A 54 -15.10 -3.91 -1.11
CA ALA A 54 -14.91 -4.76 -2.26
C ALA A 54 -16.00 -5.85 -2.35
N GLU A 55 -16.47 -6.11 -3.56
CA GLU A 55 -17.34 -7.23 -3.91
C GLU A 55 -16.74 -7.98 -5.10
N ILE A 56 -16.73 -9.32 -5.02
CA ILE A 56 -16.18 -10.21 -6.06
C ILE A 56 -17.30 -11.05 -6.65
N LEU A 57 -17.49 -10.91 -7.97
CA LEU A 57 -18.55 -11.58 -8.73
C LEU A 57 -17.94 -12.54 -9.77
N GLY A 58 -18.67 -13.61 -10.10
CA GLY A 58 -18.29 -14.54 -11.17
C GLY A 58 -17.07 -15.43 -10.86
N VAL A 59 -16.73 -15.61 -9.58
CA VAL A 59 -15.66 -16.52 -9.13
C VAL A 59 -16.26 -17.60 -8.23
N ASP A 60 -16.34 -18.83 -8.74
CA ASP A 60 -16.89 -19.99 -8.02
C ASP A 60 -15.88 -20.60 -7.03
N ASP A 61 -14.58 -20.41 -7.30
CA ASP A 61 -13.54 -20.88 -6.40
C ASP A 61 -13.43 -19.98 -5.18
N GLU A 62 -13.97 -20.44 -4.05
CA GLU A 62 -13.99 -19.70 -2.78
C GLU A 62 -12.60 -19.33 -2.26
N SER A 63 -11.56 -20.12 -2.55
CA SER A 63 -10.20 -19.79 -2.13
C SER A 63 -9.65 -18.61 -2.93
N ALA A 64 -9.83 -18.63 -4.25
CA ALA A 64 -9.43 -17.54 -5.13
C ALA A 64 -10.25 -16.28 -4.89
N LYS A 65 -11.57 -16.43 -4.68
CA LYS A 65 -12.45 -15.31 -4.34
C LYS A 65 -11.98 -14.56 -3.11
N LYS A 66 -11.54 -15.28 -2.06
CA LYS A 66 -10.95 -14.68 -0.85
C LYS A 66 -9.64 -13.96 -1.14
N VAL A 67 -8.76 -14.52 -1.95
CA VAL A 67 -7.48 -13.90 -2.32
C VAL A 67 -7.71 -12.62 -3.12
N ILE A 68 -8.58 -12.66 -4.14
CA ILE A 68 -8.94 -11.49 -4.94
C ILE A 68 -9.62 -10.42 -4.07
N HIS A 69 -10.56 -10.80 -3.22
CA HIS A 69 -11.19 -9.87 -2.27
C HIS A 69 -10.15 -9.22 -1.35
N GLY A 70 -9.20 -10.00 -0.83
CA GLY A 70 -8.09 -9.49 -0.02
C GLY A 70 -7.26 -8.43 -0.76
N GLN A 71 -6.90 -8.70 -2.02
CA GLN A 71 -6.17 -7.71 -2.83
C GLN A 71 -6.99 -6.46 -3.12
N ALA A 72 -8.28 -6.59 -3.46
CA ALA A 72 -9.16 -5.45 -3.68
C ALA A 72 -9.30 -4.59 -2.41
N TRP A 73 -9.40 -5.23 -1.23
CA TRP A 73 -9.43 -4.55 0.06
C TRP A 73 -8.11 -3.83 0.37
N GLU A 74 -6.96 -4.50 0.17
CA GLU A 74 -5.62 -3.91 0.34
C GLU A 74 -5.41 -2.68 -0.56
N ILE A 75 -5.87 -2.75 -1.81
CA ILE A 75 -5.83 -1.61 -2.73
C ILE A 75 -6.67 -0.46 -2.17
N ALA A 76 -7.91 -0.73 -1.77
CA ALA A 76 -8.85 0.30 -1.33
C ALA A 76 -8.43 0.94 0.01
N ILE A 77 -8.02 0.15 1.00
CA ILE A 77 -7.68 0.64 2.34
C ILE A 77 -6.46 1.58 2.32
N HIS A 78 -5.51 1.36 1.41
CA HIS A 78 -4.34 2.23 1.24
C HIS A 78 -4.64 3.55 0.51
N ARG A 79 -5.83 3.68 -0.09
CA ARG A 79 -6.29 4.92 -0.73
C ARG A 79 -7.18 5.75 0.17
N VAL A 80 -7.54 5.24 1.35
CA VAL A 80 -8.27 6.02 2.37
C VAL A 80 -7.43 7.21 2.79
N ARG A 81 -7.98 8.41 2.62
CA ARG A 81 -7.39 9.63 3.19
C ARG A 81 -7.70 9.71 4.68
N ARG A 82 -6.65 9.70 5.50
CA ARG A 82 -6.70 10.05 6.92
C ARG A 82 -5.75 11.22 7.13
N THR A 83 -6.12 12.14 8.00
CA THR A 83 -5.22 13.24 8.37
C THR A 83 -4.02 12.70 9.15
N PHE A 84 -2.94 13.47 9.12
CA PHE A 84 -1.75 13.16 9.90
C PHE A 84 -2.08 13.06 11.40
N GLU A 85 -2.89 13.98 11.92
CA GLU A 85 -3.30 14.03 13.32
C GLU A 85 -4.14 12.80 13.73
N GLU A 86 -5.09 12.37 12.90
CA GLU A 86 -5.88 11.15 13.17
C GLU A 86 -5.01 9.89 13.24
N THR A 87 -3.98 9.81 12.39
CA THR A 87 -3.13 8.61 12.30
C THR A 87 -1.98 8.64 13.30
N HIS A 88 -1.39 9.81 13.53
CA HIS A 88 -0.13 9.94 14.25
C HIS A 88 -0.12 11.00 15.37
N GLY A 89 -1.25 11.64 15.69
CA GLY A 89 -1.32 12.69 16.72
C GLY A 89 -0.96 12.23 18.14
N ALA A 90 -0.96 10.92 18.40
CA ALA A 90 -0.54 10.33 19.67
C ALA A 90 0.91 9.78 19.66
N ASN A 91 1.69 10.08 18.62
CA ASN A 91 3.07 9.63 18.47
C ASN A 91 4.06 10.79 18.62
N THR A 92 5.30 10.45 18.94
CA THR A 92 6.45 11.35 18.88
C THR A 92 7.41 10.91 17.78
N PHE A 93 8.25 11.83 17.32
CA PHE A 93 9.11 11.63 16.15
C PHE A 93 10.53 12.08 16.46
N ARG A 94 11.51 11.25 16.11
CA ARG A 94 12.92 11.58 16.23
C ARG A 94 13.68 11.14 14.99
N TYR A 95 14.67 11.93 14.58
CA TYR A 95 15.61 11.50 13.55
C TYR A 95 16.45 10.31 14.03
N GLY A 96 16.59 9.32 13.15
CA GLY A 96 17.50 8.20 13.26
C GLY A 96 18.71 8.36 12.34
N ALA A 97 19.19 7.24 11.80
CA ALA A 97 20.29 7.24 10.85
C ALA A 97 19.91 7.87 9.49
N THR A 98 20.91 8.33 8.76
CA THR A 98 20.77 8.68 7.33
C THR A 98 21.58 7.69 6.52
N ASP A 99 20.94 7.05 5.55
CA ASP A 99 21.57 6.10 4.64
C ASP A 99 22.44 6.84 3.61
N GLU A 100 23.36 6.11 2.96
CA GLU A 100 24.26 6.66 1.93
C GLU A 100 23.51 7.27 0.74
N ASN A 101 22.33 6.76 0.42
CA ASN A 101 21.46 7.30 -0.63
C ASN A 101 20.69 8.57 -0.19
N GLY A 102 20.85 9.01 1.06
CA GLY A 102 20.17 10.17 1.62
C GLY A 102 18.77 9.89 2.16
N ALA A 103 18.36 8.62 2.30
CA ALA A 103 17.14 8.28 3.03
C ALA A 103 17.35 8.50 4.53
N VAL A 104 16.41 9.19 5.18
CA VAL A 104 16.51 9.55 6.60
C VAL A 104 15.51 8.74 7.40
N GLU A 105 16.00 8.08 8.45
CA GLU A 105 15.18 7.30 9.37
C GLU A 105 14.41 8.20 10.34
N ILE A 106 13.16 7.83 10.59
CA ILE A 106 12.26 8.43 11.55
C ILE A 106 11.86 7.35 12.55
N LEU A 107 12.32 7.54 13.79
CA LEU A 107 12.02 6.66 14.91
C LEU A 107 10.77 7.18 15.61
N MET A 108 9.79 6.30 15.75
CA MET A 108 8.50 6.63 16.35
C MET A 108 8.51 6.32 17.84
N GLY A 109 7.92 7.21 18.62
CA GLY A 109 7.61 6.97 20.04
C GLY A 109 6.13 7.14 20.35
N GLY A 110 5.77 6.91 21.62
CA GLY A 110 4.39 7.06 22.09
C GLY A 110 3.53 5.85 21.72
N LYS A 111 2.37 6.06 21.08
CA LYS A 111 1.48 4.93 20.72
C LYS A 111 2.10 3.97 19.70
N ALA A 112 3.02 4.47 18.88
CA ALA A 112 3.76 3.69 17.87
C ALA A 112 5.21 3.43 18.29
N GLU A 113 5.51 3.37 19.59
CA GLU A 113 6.85 3.03 20.08
C GLU A 113 7.37 1.75 19.43
N GLY A 114 8.59 1.82 18.87
CA GLY A 114 9.22 0.71 18.15
C GLY A 114 8.94 0.67 16.65
N ASP A 115 7.93 1.39 16.16
CA ASP A 115 7.76 1.62 14.72
C ASP A 115 8.88 2.55 14.20
N ARG A 116 9.25 2.36 12.94
CA ARG A 116 10.16 3.29 12.25
C ARG A 116 9.85 3.37 10.78
N TYR A 117 10.26 4.48 10.20
CA TYR A 117 10.11 4.77 8.78
C TYR A 117 11.44 5.26 8.22
N LYS A 118 11.61 5.17 6.90
CA LYS A 118 12.60 5.99 6.20
C LYS A 118 11.89 6.87 5.20
N VAL A 119 12.38 8.10 5.07
CA VAL A 119 11.87 9.09 4.13
C VAL A 119 12.99 9.54 3.22
N HIS A 120 12.72 9.55 1.92
CA HIS A 120 13.65 10.06 0.91
C HIS A 120 12.84 10.80 -0.16
N ASN A 121 13.28 11.98 -0.58
CA ASN A 121 12.61 12.79 -1.61
C ASN A 121 11.09 12.92 -1.44
N ASN A 122 10.64 13.22 -0.20
CA ASN A 122 9.22 13.35 0.14
C ASN A 122 8.39 12.07 -0.07
N VAL A 123 9.03 10.91 -0.04
CA VAL A 123 8.42 9.58 -0.15
C VAL A 123 8.81 8.76 1.08
N VAL A 124 7.83 8.06 1.68
CA VAL A 124 8.12 7.02 2.67
C VAL A 124 8.66 5.79 1.95
N THR A 125 9.95 5.50 2.12
CA THR A 125 10.67 4.41 1.44
C THR A 125 10.86 3.18 2.30
N LEU A 126 10.72 3.29 3.63
CA LEU A 126 10.66 2.15 4.53
C LEU A 126 9.48 2.31 5.49
N VAL A 127 8.78 1.20 5.71
CA VAL A 127 7.76 1.06 6.75
C VAL A 127 8.15 -0.13 7.59
N HIS A 128 8.38 0.07 8.88
CA HIS A 128 8.58 -1.01 9.85
C HIS A 128 7.61 -0.81 11.00
N ARG A 129 6.64 -1.71 11.13
CA ARG A 129 5.51 -1.50 12.04
C ARG A 129 5.10 -2.75 12.80
N HIS A 130 4.74 -2.55 14.06
CA HIS A 130 4.10 -3.54 14.91
C HIS A 130 2.59 -3.49 14.68
N ILE A 131 2.04 -4.53 14.04
CA ILE A 131 0.61 -4.61 13.73
C ILE A 131 0.10 -6.02 14.05
N HIS A 132 -1.03 -6.12 14.76
CA HIS A 132 -1.73 -7.38 15.01
C HIS A 132 -0.83 -8.55 15.52
N GLY A 133 0.16 -8.25 16.36
CA GLY A 133 1.06 -9.28 16.93
C GLY A 133 2.16 -9.77 15.98
N VAL A 134 2.39 -9.07 14.87
CA VAL A 134 3.52 -9.28 13.96
C VAL A 134 4.24 -7.96 13.69
N VAL A 135 5.48 -8.05 13.20
CA VAL A 135 6.20 -6.91 12.65
C VAL A 135 6.26 -7.05 11.15
N VAL A 136 5.78 -6.03 10.43
CA VAL A 136 5.94 -5.94 8.97
C VAL A 136 7.05 -4.96 8.64
N THR A 137 7.96 -5.36 7.74
CA THR A 137 8.93 -4.45 7.11
C THR A 137 8.67 -4.42 5.61
N ILE A 138 8.52 -3.22 5.06
CA ILE A 138 8.31 -2.96 3.63
C ILE A 138 9.36 -1.96 3.17
N ASN A 139 10.11 -2.30 2.13
CA ASN A 139 11.00 -1.36 1.43
C ASN A 139 10.38 -0.99 0.08
N THR A 140 10.18 0.30 -0.18
CA THR A 140 9.76 0.81 -1.48
C THR A 140 10.97 1.24 -2.29
N PHE A 141 11.15 0.62 -3.46
CA PHE A 141 12.29 0.84 -4.35
C PHE A 141 11.96 1.83 -5.46
N ASN A 142 10.73 1.82 -5.95
CA ASN A 142 10.26 2.75 -6.96
C ASN A 142 8.80 3.15 -6.72
N VAL A 143 8.43 4.32 -7.21
CA VAL A 143 7.09 4.89 -7.12
C VAL A 143 6.56 5.29 -8.48
N HIS A 144 5.24 5.28 -8.61
CA HIS A 144 4.51 5.91 -9.70
C HIS A 144 4.12 7.32 -9.26
N ASP A 145 4.61 8.33 -9.98
CA ASP A 145 4.26 9.73 -9.77
C ASP A 145 2.92 10.05 -10.45
N THR A 146 1.95 10.48 -9.65
CA THR A 146 0.61 10.83 -10.12
C THR A 146 0.46 12.31 -10.49
N GLY A 147 1.47 13.13 -10.17
CA GLY A 147 1.41 14.60 -10.20
C GLY A 147 0.72 15.22 -8.97
N GLU A 148 0.00 14.42 -8.17
CA GLU A 148 -0.70 14.83 -6.95
C GLU A 148 -0.19 14.06 -5.71
N GLY A 149 0.92 13.35 -5.87
CA GLY A 149 1.48 12.46 -4.88
C GLY A 149 2.04 11.19 -5.51
N TYR A 150 2.40 10.22 -4.66
CA TYR A 150 3.02 8.98 -5.12
C TYR A 150 2.21 7.73 -4.76
N LEU A 151 2.40 6.70 -5.59
CA LEU A 151 1.94 5.34 -5.39
C LEU A 151 3.15 4.40 -5.42
N SER A 152 3.19 3.35 -4.59
CA SER A 152 4.28 2.36 -4.66
C SER A 152 4.21 1.62 -6.01
N HIS A 153 5.34 1.49 -6.70
CA HIS A 153 5.45 0.77 -7.97
C HIS A 153 6.22 -0.54 -7.79
N THR A 154 7.39 -0.51 -7.15
CA THR A 154 8.12 -1.72 -6.77
C THR A 154 8.51 -1.68 -5.30
N TYR A 155 8.23 -2.75 -4.58
CA TYR A 155 8.49 -2.85 -3.15
C TYR A 155 8.57 -4.30 -2.69
N ASP A 156 9.16 -4.52 -1.52
CA ASP A 156 9.10 -5.82 -0.83
C ASP A 156 8.25 -5.75 0.45
N SER A 157 7.89 -6.91 0.97
CA SER A 157 7.31 -7.05 2.30
C SER A 157 7.80 -8.33 2.95
N VAL A 158 8.10 -8.24 4.23
CA VAL A 158 8.51 -9.37 5.06
C VAL A 158 7.96 -9.23 6.47
N TYR A 159 7.49 -10.35 7.02
CA TYR A 159 6.95 -10.41 8.38
C TYR A 159 7.98 -11.00 9.33
N HIS A 160 7.97 -10.54 10.58
CA HIS A 160 8.85 -11.02 11.64
C HIS A 160 8.05 -11.27 12.92
N ASP A 161 8.56 -12.18 13.74
CA ASP A 161 8.15 -12.32 15.13
C ASP A 161 8.57 -11.06 15.92
N PRO A 162 7.65 -10.38 16.63
CA PRO A 162 7.96 -9.16 17.36
C PRO A 162 8.90 -9.37 18.55
N ALA A 163 8.93 -10.58 19.14
CA ALA A 163 9.72 -10.88 20.32
C ALA A 163 11.14 -11.35 19.97
N THR A 164 11.27 -12.20 18.95
CA THR A 164 12.57 -12.78 18.55
C THR A 164 13.23 -12.05 17.39
N GLY A 165 12.46 -11.32 16.58
CA GLY A 165 12.91 -10.74 15.33
C GLY A 165 13.10 -11.77 14.21
N GLU A 166 12.75 -13.03 14.42
CA GLU A 166 12.86 -14.07 13.39
C GLU A 166 11.88 -13.82 12.25
N GLN A 167 12.36 -13.97 11.02
CA GLN A 167 11.52 -13.85 9.83
C GLN A 167 10.44 -14.95 9.82
N ARG A 168 9.21 -14.55 9.52
CA ARG A 168 8.05 -15.42 9.32
C ARG A 168 7.71 -15.49 7.83
N GLY A 169 7.76 -16.69 7.27
CA GLY A 169 7.44 -16.93 5.86
C GLY A 169 8.48 -16.37 4.89
N GLY A 170 8.09 -16.23 3.63
CA GLY A 170 8.94 -15.69 2.57
C GLY A 170 8.91 -14.17 2.47
N VAL A 171 9.87 -13.63 1.74
CA VAL A 171 9.84 -12.23 1.28
C VAL A 171 8.96 -12.16 0.04
N SER A 172 7.97 -11.28 0.05
CA SER A 172 7.10 -10.99 -1.10
C SER A 172 7.59 -9.74 -1.82
N ASN A 173 7.84 -9.84 -3.12
CA ASN A 173 8.20 -8.72 -3.98
C ASN A 173 7.01 -8.35 -4.85
N PHE A 174 6.72 -7.07 -4.97
CA PHE A 174 5.55 -6.52 -5.63
C PHE A 174 5.97 -5.65 -6.82
N VAL A 175 5.22 -5.77 -7.91
CA VAL A 175 5.25 -4.84 -9.04
C VAL A 175 3.82 -4.41 -9.33
N ASP A 176 3.53 -3.13 -9.09
CA ASP A 176 2.21 -2.53 -9.24
C ASP A 176 2.19 -1.54 -10.39
N GLU A 177 1.22 -1.67 -11.29
CA GLU A 177 0.97 -0.74 -12.39
C GLU A 177 -0.40 -0.09 -12.21
N TYR A 178 -0.52 1.13 -12.74
CA TYR A 178 -1.68 1.97 -12.53
C TYR A 178 -2.19 2.55 -13.85
N GLU A 179 -3.50 2.70 -13.93
CA GLU A 179 -4.20 3.39 -15.01
C GLU A 179 -4.91 4.61 -14.46
N LYS A 180 -4.90 5.72 -15.21
CA LYS A 180 -5.70 6.89 -14.90
C LYS A 180 -7.09 6.75 -15.54
N VAL A 181 -8.11 6.58 -14.71
CA VAL A 181 -9.51 6.46 -15.13
C VAL A 181 -10.28 7.67 -14.59
N GLY A 182 -10.70 8.55 -15.50
CA GLY A 182 -11.25 9.85 -15.13
C GLY A 182 -10.23 10.68 -14.32
N GLY A 183 -10.61 11.07 -13.11
CA GLY A 183 -9.75 11.82 -12.18
C GLY A 183 -8.84 10.96 -11.30
N TYR A 184 -8.94 9.64 -11.36
CA TYR A 184 -8.34 8.76 -10.36
C TYR A 184 -7.31 7.80 -10.95
N PHE A 185 -6.20 7.57 -10.24
CA PHE A 185 -5.31 6.46 -10.52
C PHE A 185 -5.81 5.20 -9.81
N ILE A 186 -5.96 4.11 -10.57
CA ILE A 186 -6.45 2.82 -10.11
C ILE A 186 -5.44 1.76 -10.52
N LEU A 187 -5.19 0.78 -9.65
CA LEU A 187 -4.28 -0.32 -9.93
C LEU A 187 -4.87 -1.19 -11.05
N ASN A 188 -4.14 -1.35 -12.15
CA ASN A 188 -4.56 -2.19 -13.29
C ASN A 188 -3.78 -3.51 -13.34
N ARG A 189 -2.62 -3.60 -12.70
CA ARG A 189 -1.87 -4.84 -12.57
C ARG A 189 -1.08 -4.88 -11.28
N ARG A 190 -1.04 -6.05 -10.64
CA ARG A 190 -0.14 -6.38 -9.53
C ARG A 190 0.47 -7.74 -9.75
N GLU A 191 1.78 -7.82 -9.72
CA GLU A 191 2.53 -9.08 -9.65
C GLU A 191 3.11 -9.24 -8.25
N ILE A 192 2.98 -10.43 -7.66
CA ILE A 192 3.54 -10.77 -6.35
C ILE A 192 4.42 -12.02 -6.51
N ARG A 193 5.70 -11.89 -6.17
CA ARG A 193 6.66 -12.99 -6.14
C ARG A 193 7.08 -13.27 -4.72
N THR A 194 6.74 -14.44 -4.20
CA THR A 194 7.10 -14.83 -2.84
C THR A 194 8.05 -16.02 -2.87
N GLN A 195 9.23 -15.88 -2.26
CA GLN A 195 10.19 -16.97 -2.12
C GLN A 195 10.16 -17.52 -0.70
N THR A 196 9.76 -18.79 -0.55
CA THR A 196 9.71 -19.49 0.75
C THR A 196 10.37 -20.84 0.62
N GLY A 197 11.39 -21.14 1.46
CA GLY A 197 12.02 -22.47 1.48
C GLY A 197 12.58 -22.93 0.12
N GLY A 198 13.05 -22.01 -0.73
CA GLY A 198 13.55 -22.30 -2.08
C GLY A 198 12.48 -22.44 -3.16
N GLN A 199 11.19 -22.43 -2.81
CA GLN A 199 10.08 -22.42 -3.76
C GLN A 199 9.65 -20.99 -4.08
N LEU A 200 9.36 -20.74 -5.36
CA LEU A 200 8.83 -19.47 -5.85
C LEU A 200 7.33 -19.62 -6.12
N SER A 201 6.52 -18.77 -5.49
CA SER A 201 5.12 -18.57 -5.83
C SER A 201 5.00 -17.24 -6.60
N VAL A 202 4.34 -17.28 -7.76
CA VAL A 202 4.02 -16.09 -8.55
C VAL A 202 2.52 -15.96 -8.66
N GLN A 203 2.00 -14.83 -8.21
CA GLN A 203 0.61 -14.43 -8.35
C GLN A 203 0.53 -13.15 -9.19
N GLU A 204 -0.47 -13.07 -10.04
CA GLU A 204 -0.72 -11.88 -10.86
C GLU A 204 -2.20 -11.53 -10.83
N PHE A 205 -2.50 -10.25 -10.61
CA PHE A 205 -3.84 -9.69 -10.61
C PHE A 205 -3.88 -8.64 -11.71
N VAL A 206 -4.67 -8.87 -12.76
CA VAL A 206 -4.86 -7.92 -13.85
C VAL A 206 -6.30 -7.42 -13.81
N PHE A 207 -6.49 -6.13 -13.56
CA PHE A 207 -7.77 -5.45 -13.58
C PHE A 207 -7.91 -4.73 -14.93
N SER A 208 -8.87 -5.15 -15.73
CA SER A 208 -9.14 -4.59 -17.05
C SER A 208 -10.55 -4.01 -17.13
N ASN A 209 -10.82 -3.25 -18.19
CA ASN A 209 -12.12 -2.58 -18.40
C ASN A 209 -12.54 -1.77 -17.16
N ILE A 210 -11.59 -1.06 -16.56
CA ILE A 210 -11.81 -0.30 -15.34
C ILE A 210 -12.76 0.85 -15.64
N GLN A 211 -13.86 0.92 -14.91
CA GLN A 211 -14.88 1.95 -15.06
C GLN A 211 -15.23 2.53 -13.69
N LEU A 212 -15.24 3.86 -13.59
CA LEU A 212 -15.80 4.52 -12.41
C LEU A 212 -17.28 4.18 -12.29
N LEU A 213 -17.76 4.01 -11.07
CA LEU A 213 -19.19 3.86 -10.84
C LEU A 213 -19.89 5.21 -11.05
N GLU A 214 -21.16 5.15 -11.41
CA GLU A 214 -22.00 6.36 -11.38
C GLU A 214 -22.12 6.84 -9.93
N PRO A 215 -21.97 8.16 -9.66
CA PRO A 215 -22.26 8.71 -8.35
C PRO A 215 -23.67 8.30 -7.95
N ALA A 216 -23.85 7.77 -6.73
CA ALA A 216 -25.17 7.46 -6.23
C ALA A 216 -26.05 8.71 -6.41
N ALA A 217 -27.12 8.60 -7.19
CA ALA A 217 -28.08 9.68 -7.36
C ALA A 217 -28.63 10.01 -5.96
N TRP A 218 -28.34 11.21 -5.46
CA TRP A 218 -28.92 11.70 -4.22
C TRP A 218 -30.44 11.74 -4.41
N VAL A 219 -31.16 10.86 -3.71
CA VAL A 219 -32.62 10.87 -3.62
C VAL A 219 -33.03 11.70 -2.41
#